data_AF-A0A1F6WAE8-F1
#
_entry.id   AF-A0A1F6WAE8-F1
#
_cell.length_a   1.000
_cell.length_b   1.000
_cell.length_c   1.000
_cell.angle_alpha   90.00
_cell.angle_beta   90.00
_cell.angle_gamma   90.00
#
_symmetry.space_group_name_H-M   'P 1'
#
loop_
_entity.id
_entity.type
_entity.pdbx_description
1 polymer ?
#
loop_
_entity_poly.entity_id
_entity_poly.type
_entity_poly.pdbx_seq_one_letter_code
_entity_poly.pdbx_strand_id
1 'polypeptide(L)'
;MRKYIPYILILIILVGMFSPLTLVHAVTCDDNGLPAGCTIPTNTTCAPDDNGVAPPGCYQLLAPLPGMTDFDPGTKVGDNGALGRYLNLIIKLVIGISAALAVVMIVIGGIEYMTSELISGKESGKERMTQAVLGLLIALGAYALLFTINPDLLSTRLNISDATVKVDLEEEIKGLLGQGKCEPVTNASNPCSPTNLIAAGFVEPRATQASSICNGESGGETNSASKTDVCSDGRTSFSLGLFQINVLANGNAIPACSNIFQTNGSGPQGNCLDRPADGICRKWDCSVKDTTKYQSCVNFITNTANNISFAKNLQASRGWGQWGFNRSCRFP
;
A
#
# COMPACT_ATOMS: atom_id res chain seq x y z
N MET A 1 57.54 7.22 26.17
CA MET A 1 56.27 7.33 25.42
C MET A 1 55.81 6.04 24.75
N ARG A 2 56.70 5.16 24.25
CA ARG A 2 56.35 3.89 23.59
C ARG A 2 55.43 2.93 24.37
N LYS A 3 55.52 2.93 25.72
CA LYS A 3 54.63 2.13 26.59
C LYS A 3 53.18 2.62 26.64
N TYR A 4 52.91 3.90 26.36
CA TYR A 4 51.57 4.49 26.53
C TYR A 4 50.78 4.58 25.23
N ILE A 5 51.42 4.41 24.06
CA ILE A 5 50.77 4.39 22.74
C ILE A 5 49.64 3.35 22.65
N PRO A 6 49.80 2.07 23.09
CA PRO A 6 48.69 1.13 23.06
C PRO A 6 47.56 1.54 24.01
N TYR A 7 47.87 2.17 25.15
CA TYR A 7 46.84 2.67 26.08
C TYR A 7 46.10 3.89 25.54
N ILE A 8 46.77 4.77 24.78
CA ILE A 8 46.13 5.92 24.11
C ILE A 8 45.22 5.45 22.97
N LEU A 9 45.64 4.44 22.20
CA LEU A 9 44.78 3.80 21.19
C LEU A 9 43.56 3.12 21.81
N ILE A 10 43.76 2.38 22.92
CA ILE A 10 42.67 1.79 23.71
C ILE A 10 41.76 2.87 24.28
N LEU A 11 42.31 4.01 24.72
CA LEU A 11 41.52 5.14 25.24
C LEU A 11 40.72 5.84 24.13
N ILE A 12 41.25 5.99 22.92
CA ILE A 12 40.52 6.55 21.77
C ILE A 12 39.41 5.61 21.31
N ILE A 13 39.67 4.29 21.29
CA ILE A 13 38.65 3.27 20.99
C ILE A 13 37.59 3.23 22.10
N LEU A 14 37.99 3.31 23.38
CA LEU A 14 37.06 3.37 24.51
C LEU A 14 36.25 4.66 24.50
N VAL A 15 36.84 5.83 24.21
CA VAL A 15 36.11 7.11 24.09
C VAL A 15 35.21 7.15 22.85
N GLY A 16 35.56 6.44 21.78
CA GLY A 16 34.69 6.23 20.62
C GLY A 16 33.53 5.25 20.90
N MET A 17 33.77 4.20 21.69
CA MET A 17 32.73 3.25 22.15
C MET A 17 31.86 3.80 23.30
N PHE A 18 32.40 4.73 24.11
CA PHE A 18 31.72 5.42 25.23
C PHE A 18 31.30 6.86 24.88
N SER A 19 31.47 7.29 23.63
CA SER A 19 30.54 8.28 23.08
C SER A 19 29.16 7.72 23.37
N PRO A 20 28.22 8.47 23.95
CA PRO A 20 26.93 7.89 24.26
C PRO A 20 26.38 7.35 22.94
N LEU A 21 26.43 6.02 22.76
CA LEU A 21 25.33 5.29 22.20
C LEU A 21 24.21 5.70 23.14
N THR A 22 23.56 6.81 22.81
CA THR A 22 22.21 7.05 23.25
C THR A 22 21.52 5.75 22.93
N LEU A 23 21.19 5.00 23.98
CA LEU A 23 20.25 3.90 23.93
C LEU A 23 19.07 4.46 23.13
N VAL A 24 19.03 4.11 21.85
CA VAL A 24 17.87 4.37 21.03
C VAL A 24 16.86 3.35 21.53
N HIS A 25 16.18 3.72 22.61
CA HIS A 25 14.94 3.06 22.96
C HIS A 25 14.04 3.30 21.75
N ALA A 26 13.63 2.22 21.10
CA ALA A 26 12.51 2.27 20.18
C ALA A 26 11.30 2.68 21.03
N VAL A 27 10.94 3.97 21.01
CA VAL A 27 9.63 4.41 21.49
C VAL A 27 8.70 4.26 20.30
N THR A 28 7.85 3.25 20.35
CA THR A 28 6.68 3.18 19.48
C THR A 28 5.71 4.23 19.99
N CYS A 29 5.56 5.33 19.27
CA CYS A 29 4.42 6.21 19.43
C CYS A 29 3.21 5.45 18.85
N ASP A 30 2.58 4.60 19.66
CA ASP A 30 1.27 4.02 19.34
C ASP A 30 0.20 5.00 19.84
N ASP A 31 -0.78 5.29 19.00
CA ASP A 31 -1.91 6.20 19.28
C ASP A 31 -2.84 5.69 20.41
N ASN A 32 -2.50 4.57 21.07
CA ASN A 32 -3.35 3.91 22.07
C ASN A 32 -2.83 3.96 23.53
N GLY A 33 -2.10 5.00 23.92
CA GLY A 33 -1.91 5.37 25.33
C GLY A 33 -0.46 5.71 25.72
N LEU A 34 -0.21 6.98 26.02
CA LEU A 34 1.11 7.50 26.42
C LEU A 34 1.51 7.05 27.85
N PRO A 35 2.77 6.59 28.04
CA PRO A 35 3.52 6.91 29.25
C PRO A 35 4.19 8.30 29.11
N ALA A 36 4.13 9.09 30.18
CA ALA A 36 4.68 10.45 30.24
C ALA A 36 6.20 10.45 29.97
N GLY A 37 6.61 11.04 28.84
CA GLY A 37 8.02 11.19 28.48
C GLY A 37 8.30 11.42 27.00
N CYS A 38 7.34 11.15 26.11
CA CYS A 38 7.50 11.43 24.69
C CYS A 38 7.16 12.89 24.39
N THR A 39 8.17 13.74 24.16
CA THR A 39 7.95 15.07 23.60
C THR A 39 8.27 15.00 22.11
N ILE A 40 7.25 15.12 21.26
CA ILE A 40 7.45 15.25 19.82
C ILE A 40 8.13 16.62 19.60
N PRO A 41 9.30 16.69 18.95
CA PRO A 41 9.90 17.98 18.59
C PRO A 41 8.90 18.75 17.71
N THR A 42 8.50 19.94 18.16
CA THR A 42 7.41 20.74 17.56
C THR A 42 7.81 21.47 16.28
N ASN A 43 8.97 21.17 15.70
CA ASN A 43 9.51 21.88 14.54
C ASN A 43 9.83 20.94 13.37
N THR A 44 8.91 20.01 13.11
CA THR A 44 9.31 18.73 12.52
C THR A 44 8.61 18.31 11.22
N THR A 45 7.70 19.01 10.54
CA THR A 45 7.03 18.54 9.28
C THR A 45 6.23 17.22 9.35
N CYS A 46 6.59 16.26 10.21
CA CYS A 46 5.88 15.03 10.54
C CYS A 46 5.14 15.14 11.89
N ALA A 47 5.08 16.34 12.49
CA ALA A 47 4.28 16.56 13.68
C ALA A 47 2.79 16.35 13.33
N PRO A 48 2.00 15.67 14.17
CA PRO A 48 0.56 15.61 14.01
C PRO A 48 0.00 17.02 13.90
N ASP A 49 -1.03 17.21 13.06
CA ASP A 49 -1.76 18.47 13.03
C ASP A 49 -2.44 18.72 14.40
N ASP A 50 -3.09 19.87 14.56
CA ASP A 50 -3.79 20.22 15.81
C ASP A 50 -4.91 19.21 16.18
N ASN A 51 -5.23 18.26 15.29
CA ASN A 51 -6.19 17.18 15.50
C ASN A 51 -5.54 15.82 15.84
N GLY A 52 -4.22 15.78 16.00
CA GLY A 52 -3.49 14.54 16.29
C GLY A 52 -3.33 13.62 15.07
N VAL A 53 -3.60 14.10 13.85
CA VAL A 53 -3.46 13.30 12.63
C VAL A 53 -2.07 13.54 12.05
N ALA A 54 -1.24 12.49 12.04
CA ALA A 54 0.04 12.53 11.33
C ALA A 54 -0.20 12.66 9.82
N PRO A 55 0.54 13.51 9.09
CA PRO A 55 0.37 13.63 7.64
C PRO A 55 0.60 12.27 6.95
N PRO A 56 -0.25 11.88 5.98
CA PRO A 56 -0.09 10.62 5.27
C PRO A 56 1.22 10.62 4.49
N GLY A 57 2.01 9.56 4.66
CA GLY A 57 3.35 9.48 4.08
C GLY A 57 4.36 10.29 4.86
N CYS A 58 4.40 10.18 6.18
CA CYS A 58 5.51 10.62 7.01
C CYS A 58 6.11 9.42 7.75
N TYR A 59 7.43 9.32 7.82
CA TYR A 59 8.11 8.24 8.55
C TYR A 59 9.18 8.84 9.47
N GLN A 60 9.16 8.44 10.74
CA GLN A 60 10.18 8.81 11.71
C GLN A 60 11.37 7.85 11.59
N LEU A 61 12.58 8.38 11.45
CA LEU A 61 13.77 7.54 11.40
C LEU A 61 13.98 6.86 12.75
N LEU A 62 14.00 5.52 12.76
CA LEU A 62 14.30 4.77 13.98
C LEU A 62 15.72 5.06 14.52
N ALA A 63 16.64 5.45 13.64
CA ALA A 63 18.00 5.84 14.00
C ALA A 63 18.35 7.16 13.32
N PRO A 64 17.94 8.31 13.90
CA PRO A 64 18.21 9.62 13.33
C PRO A 64 19.70 9.93 13.39
N LEU A 65 20.22 10.48 12.28
CA LEU A 65 21.58 10.98 12.22
C LEU A 65 21.60 12.46 12.66
N PRO A 66 22.72 12.98 13.18
CA PRO A 66 22.82 14.39 13.54
C PRO A 66 22.42 15.30 12.37
N GLY A 67 21.42 16.15 12.59
CA GLY A 67 20.86 17.05 11.56
C GLY A 67 19.75 16.44 10.68
N MET A 68 19.29 15.22 10.96
CA MET A 68 18.12 14.59 10.34
C MET A 68 17.35 13.76 11.36
N THR A 69 16.24 14.30 11.86
CA THR A 69 15.34 13.61 12.78
C THR A 69 14.21 12.86 12.07
N ASP A 70 13.96 13.19 10.79
CA ASP A 70 12.69 12.89 10.12
C ASP A 70 12.86 12.52 8.65
N PHE A 71 11.91 11.74 8.14
CA PHE A 71 11.79 11.33 6.75
C PHE A 71 10.39 11.67 6.24
N ASP A 72 10.32 12.64 5.32
CA ASP A 72 9.10 12.99 4.59
C ASP A 72 9.21 12.44 3.15
N PRO A 73 8.55 11.34 2.80
CA PRO A 73 8.45 10.86 1.43
C PRO A 73 7.53 11.73 0.56
N GLY A 74 6.73 12.63 1.17
CA GLY A 74 5.87 13.59 0.50
C GLY A 74 6.57 14.89 0.08
N THR A 75 7.85 15.09 0.41
CA THR A 75 8.61 16.22 -0.13
C THR A 75 8.70 16.05 -1.64
N LYS A 76 8.07 16.98 -2.37
CA LYS A 76 7.76 16.92 -3.81
C LYS A 76 8.80 16.14 -4.63
N VAL A 77 8.32 15.22 -5.46
CA VAL A 77 9.08 14.52 -6.51
C VAL A 77 9.84 15.56 -7.34
N GLY A 78 11.12 15.75 -7.03
CA GLY A 78 11.92 16.85 -7.58
C GLY A 78 13.04 17.34 -6.66
N ASP A 79 12.84 17.26 -5.34
CA ASP A 79 13.90 17.44 -4.35
C ASP A 79 14.59 16.11 -4.04
N ASN A 80 15.87 16.17 -3.64
CA ASN A 80 16.61 14.98 -3.22
C ASN A 80 15.83 14.32 -2.07
N GLY A 81 15.08 13.25 -2.35
CA GLY A 81 14.16 12.64 -1.40
C GLY A 81 14.83 12.30 -0.06
N ALA A 82 14.04 12.11 0.99
CA ALA A 82 14.54 11.90 2.35
C ALA A 82 15.56 10.73 2.46
N LEU A 83 15.37 9.65 1.68
CA LEU A 83 16.36 8.54 1.61
C LEU A 83 17.70 9.00 1.02
N GLY A 84 17.68 9.85 0.01
CA GLY A 84 18.88 10.36 -0.63
C GLY A 84 19.67 11.28 0.27
N ARG A 85 18.98 12.14 1.00
CA ARG A 85 19.60 12.95 2.05
C ARG A 85 20.23 12.06 3.12
N TYR A 86 19.55 11.00 3.52
CA TYR A 86 20.05 10.04 4.51
C TYR A 86 21.34 9.34 4.05
N LEU A 87 21.32 8.72 2.87
CA LEU A 87 22.48 8.02 2.30
C LEU A 87 23.65 8.97 2.02
N ASN A 88 23.36 10.16 1.48
CA ASN A 88 24.39 11.16 1.19
C ASN A 88 25.08 11.63 2.48
N LEU A 89 24.34 11.78 3.58
CA LEU A 89 24.93 12.14 4.87
C LEU A 89 25.80 11.02 5.43
N ILE A 90 25.39 9.74 5.32
CA ILE A 90 26.21 8.60 5.75
C ILE A 90 27.54 8.57 4.98
N ILE A 91 27.49 8.73 3.66
CA ILE A 91 28.71 8.73 2.83
C ILE A 91 29.65 9.85 3.27
N LYS A 92 29.14 11.06 3.50
CA LYS A 92 29.93 12.19 4.02
C LYS A 92 30.51 11.91 5.41
N LEU A 93 29.74 11.30 6.30
CA LEU A 93 30.18 10.94 7.64
C LEU A 93 31.32 9.91 7.60
N VAL A 94 31.20 8.86 6.79
CA VAL A 94 32.23 7.82 6.63
C VAL A 94 33.52 8.41 6.08
N ILE A 95 33.44 9.29 5.06
CA ILE A 95 34.62 9.97 4.52
C ILE A 95 35.26 10.89 5.58
N GLY A 96 34.44 11.62 6.35
CA GLY A 96 34.92 12.49 7.42
C GLY A 96 35.66 11.72 8.52
N ILE A 97 35.09 10.60 8.99
CA ILE A 97 35.73 9.72 9.99
C ILE A 97 37.03 9.12 9.42
N SER A 98 37.01 8.67 8.16
CA SER A 98 38.19 8.11 7.51
C SER A 98 39.33 9.14 7.42
N ALA A 99 39.01 10.39 7.08
CA ALA A 99 39.99 11.48 7.02
C ALA A 99 40.58 11.80 8.40
N ALA A 100 39.74 11.88 9.44
CA ALA A 100 40.21 12.12 10.81
C ALA A 100 41.16 11.01 11.29
N LEU A 101 40.80 9.74 11.05
CA LEU A 101 41.64 8.59 11.39
C LEU A 101 42.96 8.59 10.59
N ALA A 102 42.92 8.94 9.31
CA ALA A 102 44.11 9.04 8.48
C ALA A 102 45.10 10.08 9.04
N VAL A 103 44.62 11.27 9.45
CA VAL A 103 45.46 12.30 10.07
C VAL A 103 46.12 11.81 11.35
N VAL A 104 45.38 11.13 12.22
CA VAL A 104 45.93 10.56 13.47
C VAL A 104 47.05 9.56 13.16
N MET A 105 46.82 8.63 12.23
CA MET A 105 47.81 7.62 11.86
C MET A 105 49.04 8.21 11.17
N ILE A 106 48.87 9.27 10.37
CA ILE A 106 49.96 10.03 9.76
C ILE A 106 50.82 10.72 10.83
N VAL A 107 50.20 11.35 11.83
CA VAL A 107 50.94 11.99 12.93
C VAL A 107 51.74 10.96 13.73
N ILE A 108 51.14 9.82 14.07
CA ILE A 108 51.83 8.74 14.79
C ILE A 108 52.99 8.19 13.97
N GLY A 109 52.77 7.91 12.67
CA GLY A 109 53.83 7.44 11.77
C GLY A 109 54.94 8.48 11.57
N GLY A 110 54.59 9.77 11.50
CA GLY A 110 55.54 10.87 11.41
C GLY A 110 56.41 11.03 12.66
N ILE A 111 55.81 10.92 13.86
CA ILE A 111 56.57 10.90 15.11
C ILE A 111 57.49 9.68 15.16
N GLU A 112 57.01 8.49 14.78
CA GLU A 112 57.82 7.27 14.73
C GLU A 112 58.99 7.39 13.75
N TYR A 113 58.77 8.01 12.58
CA TYR A 113 59.81 8.25 11.58
C TYR A 113 60.89 9.22 12.09
N MET A 114 60.49 10.32 12.73
CA MET A 114 61.43 11.34 13.23
C MET A 114 62.21 10.88 14.47
N THR A 115 61.61 10.07 15.34
CA THR A 115 62.20 9.66 16.62
C THR A 115 62.96 8.33 16.56
N SER A 116 62.86 7.58 15.46
CA SER A 116 63.54 6.31 15.29
C SER A 116 64.96 6.50 14.72
N GLU A 117 65.97 6.06 15.46
CA GLU A 117 67.35 6.01 14.98
C GLU A 117 67.62 4.76 14.11
N LEU A 118 66.84 3.70 14.34
CA LEU A 118 66.93 2.44 13.60
C LEU A 118 66.20 2.53 12.26
N ILE A 119 66.81 1.96 11.22
CA ILE A 119 66.25 1.88 9.86
C ILE A 119 64.86 1.23 9.89
N SER A 120 64.67 0.18 10.70
CA SER A 120 63.38 -0.53 10.83
C SER A 120 62.26 0.33 11.41
N GLY A 121 62.57 1.24 12.34
CA GLY A 121 61.57 2.16 12.91
C GLY A 121 61.16 3.26 11.90
N LYS A 122 62.11 3.70 11.06
CA LYS A 122 61.81 4.62 9.95
C LYS A 122 60.95 3.95 8.88
N GLU A 123 61.24 2.69 8.56
CA GLU A 123 60.44 1.92 7.61
C GLU A 123 59.01 1.68 8.12
N SER A 124 58.85 1.28 9.39
CA SER A 124 57.55 1.15 10.08
C SER A 124 56.73 2.45 10.08
N GLY A 125 57.37 3.57 10.43
CA GLY A 125 56.71 4.88 10.40
C GLY A 125 56.23 5.27 9.01
N LYS A 126 57.08 5.05 7.98
CA LYS A 126 56.73 5.29 6.59
C LYS A 126 55.59 4.38 6.13
N GLU A 127 55.66 3.09 6.45
CA GLU A 127 54.64 2.10 6.10
C GLU A 127 53.27 2.51 6.65
N ARG A 128 53.21 2.89 7.94
CA ARG A 128 51.97 3.34 8.59
C ARG A 128 51.39 4.59 7.92
N MET A 129 52.23 5.56 7.54
CA MET A 129 51.79 6.74 6.80
C MET A 129 51.23 6.35 5.43
N THR A 130 51.91 5.47 4.68
CA THR A 130 51.42 4.99 3.38
C THR A 130 50.10 4.21 3.49
N GLN A 131 49.95 3.35 4.50
CA GLN A 131 48.69 2.62 4.70
C GLN A 131 47.53 3.56 5.06
N ALA A 132 47.78 4.59 5.87
CA ALA A 132 46.77 5.61 6.18
C ALA A 132 46.33 6.40 4.94
N VAL A 133 47.29 6.81 4.10
CA VAL A 133 47.00 7.51 2.84
C VAL A 133 46.27 6.58 1.85
N LEU A 134 46.68 5.32 1.76
CA LEU A 134 46.04 4.33 0.88
C LEU A 134 44.58 4.07 1.30
N GLY A 135 44.32 3.95 2.61
CA GLY A 135 42.95 3.79 3.12
C GLY A 135 42.06 4.98 2.78
N LEU A 136 42.57 6.21 2.93
CA LEU A 136 41.85 7.42 2.53
C LEU A 136 41.64 7.49 1.01
N LEU A 137 42.64 7.10 0.21
CA LEU A 137 42.53 7.02 -1.24
C LEU A 137 41.47 6.01 -1.70
N ILE A 138 41.34 4.87 -1.03
CA ILE A 138 40.30 3.88 -1.33
C ILE A 138 38.92 4.46 -1.00
N ALA A 139 38.77 5.15 0.14
CA ALA A 139 37.49 5.78 0.51
C ALA A 139 37.07 6.86 -0.49
N LEU A 140 37.99 7.76 -0.87
CA LEU A 140 37.74 8.78 -1.89
C LEU A 140 37.57 8.17 -3.29
N GLY A 141 38.32 7.11 -3.60
CA GLY A 141 38.24 6.36 -4.85
C GLY A 141 36.89 5.66 -5.02
N ALA A 142 36.35 5.08 -3.95
CA ALA A 142 35.00 4.49 -3.96
C ALA A 142 33.94 5.55 -4.26
N TYR A 143 34.02 6.73 -3.62
CA TYR A 143 33.15 7.86 -3.93
C TYR A 143 33.28 8.32 -5.38
N ALA A 144 34.52 8.49 -5.86
CA ALA A 144 34.78 8.90 -7.24
C ALA A 144 34.29 7.86 -8.26
N LEU A 145 34.41 6.57 -7.95
CA LEU A 145 33.92 5.47 -8.78
C LEU A 145 32.39 5.49 -8.87
N LEU A 146 31.70 5.61 -7.73
CA LEU A 146 30.24 5.76 -7.68
C LEU A 146 29.79 6.98 -8.50
N PHE A 147 30.47 8.12 -8.35
CA PHE A 147 30.19 9.34 -9.10
C PHE A 147 30.43 9.20 -10.61
N THR A 148 31.45 8.44 -11.01
CA THR A 148 31.81 8.23 -12.42
C THR A 148 30.88 7.25 -13.12
N ILE A 149 30.52 6.14 -12.46
CA ILE A 149 29.64 5.13 -13.06
C ILE A 149 28.23 5.69 -13.21
N ASN A 150 27.70 6.28 -12.13
CA ASN A 150 26.40 6.91 -12.18
C ASN A 150 26.23 7.91 -11.02
N PRO A 151 26.24 9.23 -11.28
CA PRO A 151 26.03 10.24 -10.25
C PRO A 151 24.64 10.15 -9.60
N ASP A 152 23.68 9.46 -10.22
CA ASP A 152 22.34 9.20 -9.67
C ASP A 152 22.36 8.17 -8.53
N LEU A 153 23.44 7.37 -8.40
CA LEU A 153 23.64 6.52 -7.23
C LEU A 153 23.98 7.35 -5.98
N LEU A 154 24.50 8.56 -6.18
CA LEU A 154 24.73 9.55 -5.13
C LEU A 154 23.57 10.56 -5.03
N SER A 155 22.72 10.61 -6.05
CA SER A 155 21.56 11.49 -6.18
C SER A 155 20.30 10.64 -6.31
N THR A 156 19.82 10.07 -5.20
CA THR A 156 18.69 9.15 -5.24
C THR A 156 17.36 9.90 -5.44
N ARG A 157 17.12 10.36 -6.67
CA ARG A 157 15.79 10.77 -7.14
C ARG A 157 14.96 9.52 -7.37
N LEU A 158 14.59 8.85 -6.28
CA LEU A 158 13.69 7.70 -6.32
C LEU A 158 12.28 8.23 -6.55
N ASN A 159 11.84 8.22 -7.80
CA ASN A 159 10.44 8.42 -8.14
C ASN A 159 9.70 7.10 -7.93
N ILE A 160 9.40 6.80 -6.66
CA ILE A 160 8.46 5.73 -6.35
C ILE A 160 7.09 6.34 -6.63
N SER A 161 6.50 6.00 -7.77
CA SER A 161 5.10 6.36 -8.01
C SER A 161 4.27 5.75 -6.90
N ASP A 162 3.51 6.58 -6.19
CA ASP A 162 2.56 6.12 -5.19
C ASP A 162 1.70 5.03 -5.82
N ALA A 163 1.85 3.80 -5.31
CA ALA A 163 0.85 2.77 -5.55
C ALA A 163 -0.33 3.14 -4.67
N THR A 164 -1.17 4.05 -5.15
CA THR A 164 -2.48 4.29 -4.54
C THR A 164 -3.30 3.02 -4.72
N VAL A 165 -3.20 2.11 -3.75
CA VAL A 165 -4.30 1.18 -3.51
C VAL A 165 -5.40 2.04 -2.93
N LYS A 166 -6.28 2.53 -3.81
CA LYS A 166 -7.59 3.01 -3.39
C LYS A 166 -8.30 1.81 -2.79
N VAL A 167 -8.18 1.63 -1.47
CA VAL A 167 -9.24 0.94 -0.75
C VAL A 167 -10.28 2.02 -0.55
N ASP A 168 -11.21 2.12 -1.49
CA ASP A 168 -12.40 2.93 -1.35
C ASP A 168 -13.23 2.34 -0.20
N LEU A 169 -12.85 2.65 1.05
CA LEU A 169 -13.61 2.34 2.26
C LEU A 169 -15.01 2.98 2.21
N GLU A 170 -15.19 4.00 1.36
CA GLU A 170 -16.48 4.59 1.05
C GLU A 170 -17.29 3.80 -0.01
N GLU A 171 -16.66 3.03 -0.90
CA GLU A 171 -17.37 2.10 -1.81
C GLU A 171 -17.75 0.79 -1.14
N GLU A 172 -17.07 0.41 -0.05
CA GLU A 172 -17.48 -0.76 0.74
C GLU A 172 -18.82 -0.52 1.43
N ILE A 173 -19.06 0.66 1.99
CA ILE A 173 -20.35 0.98 2.62
C ILE A 173 -21.46 1.25 1.59
N LYS A 174 -21.14 1.87 0.43
CA LYS A 174 -22.13 2.17 -0.62
C LYS A 174 -22.67 0.90 -1.31
N GLY A 175 -21.84 -0.12 -1.49
CA GLY A 175 -22.24 -1.43 -2.05
C GLY A 175 -23.00 -2.34 -1.07
N LEU A 176 -23.03 -1.99 0.22
CA LEU A 176 -23.64 -2.81 1.28
C LEU A 176 -25.14 -2.53 1.49
N LEU A 177 -25.66 -1.39 1.02
CA LEU A 177 -27.05 -0.96 1.29
C LEU A 177 -27.84 -0.46 0.07
N GLY A 178 -27.28 -0.46 -1.16
CA GLY A 178 -28.00 0.05 -2.33
C GLY A 178 -28.42 1.51 -2.13
N GLN A 179 -27.45 2.42 -2.04
CA GLN A 179 -27.68 3.87 -2.00
C GLN A 179 -27.84 4.48 -3.39
N GLY A 180 -27.98 3.67 -4.46
CA GLY A 180 -28.45 4.21 -5.72
C GLY A 180 -29.81 4.88 -5.51
N LYS A 181 -30.09 5.95 -6.26
CA LYS A 181 -31.43 6.53 -6.27
C LYS A 181 -32.30 5.70 -7.20
N CYS A 182 -33.59 5.61 -6.91
CA CYS A 182 -34.55 5.05 -7.87
C CYS A 182 -34.80 6.05 -9.02
N GLU A 183 -33.74 6.34 -9.77
CA GLU A 183 -33.71 7.33 -10.83
C GLU A 183 -32.96 6.73 -12.03
N PRO A 184 -33.46 6.95 -13.26
CA PRO A 184 -32.80 6.45 -14.46
C PRO A 184 -31.45 7.13 -14.67
N VAL A 185 -30.51 6.40 -15.25
CA VAL A 185 -29.19 6.92 -15.61
C VAL A 185 -29.33 7.98 -16.71
N THR A 186 -28.80 9.17 -16.46
CA THR A 186 -28.89 10.32 -17.36
C THR A 186 -27.83 10.31 -18.47
N ASN A 187 -26.68 9.67 -18.23
CA ASN A 187 -25.62 9.54 -19.22
C ASN A 187 -26.03 8.52 -20.29
N ALA A 188 -26.34 9.00 -21.51
CA ALA A 188 -26.76 8.15 -22.62
C ALA A 188 -25.73 7.07 -23.01
N SER A 189 -24.44 7.30 -22.78
CA SER A 189 -23.37 6.34 -23.08
C SER A 189 -23.27 5.20 -22.05
N ASN A 190 -23.89 5.34 -20.87
CA ASN A 190 -23.86 4.31 -19.85
C ASN A 190 -24.75 3.12 -20.28
N PRO A 191 -24.30 1.85 -20.11
CA PRO A 191 -25.08 0.67 -20.48
C PRO A 191 -26.50 0.59 -19.89
N CYS A 192 -26.71 1.20 -18.72
CA CYS A 192 -27.99 1.26 -18.04
C CYS A 192 -28.78 2.53 -18.34
N SER A 193 -28.39 3.34 -19.32
CA SER A 193 -29.24 4.42 -19.82
C SER A 193 -30.52 3.85 -20.44
N PRO A 194 -31.68 4.55 -20.33
CA PRO A 194 -32.91 4.10 -20.98
C PRO A 194 -32.72 3.86 -22.47
N THR A 195 -31.93 4.71 -23.16
CA THR A 195 -31.60 4.57 -24.58
C THR A 195 -30.95 3.22 -24.89
N ASN A 196 -29.92 2.83 -24.13
CA ASN A 196 -29.22 1.57 -24.35
C ASN A 196 -30.08 0.36 -23.96
N LEU A 197 -30.91 0.48 -22.94
CA LEU A 197 -31.84 -0.58 -22.53
C LEU A 197 -32.95 -0.78 -23.57
N ILE A 198 -33.46 0.29 -24.17
CA ILE A 198 -34.39 0.22 -25.32
C ILE A 198 -33.70 -0.47 -26.50
N ALA A 199 -32.46 -0.11 -26.82
CA ALA A 199 -31.69 -0.76 -27.88
C ALA A 199 -31.46 -2.25 -27.61
N ALA A 200 -31.33 -2.64 -26.34
CA ALA A 200 -31.28 -4.04 -25.91
C ALA A 200 -32.65 -4.75 -25.86
N GLY A 201 -33.73 -4.05 -26.22
CA GLY A 201 -35.07 -4.57 -26.40
C GLY A 201 -35.98 -4.48 -25.18
N PHE A 202 -35.66 -3.65 -24.17
CA PHE A 202 -36.69 -3.21 -23.23
C PHE A 202 -37.69 -2.26 -23.92
N VAL A 203 -38.93 -2.26 -23.46
CA VAL A 203 -39.99 -1.37 -23.96
C VAL A 203 -40.50 -0.52 -22.80
N GLU A 204 -40.78 0.76 -23.05
CA GLU A 204 -41.30 1.65 -22.01
C GLU A 204 -42.66 1.19 -21.45
N PRO A 205 -42.93 1.39 -20.14
CA PRO A 205 -42.10 2.07 -19.14
C PRO A 205 -40.97 1.21 -18.54
N ARG A 206 -40.82 -0.06 -18.98
CA ARG A 206 -39.88 -1.01 -18.38
C ARG A 206 -38.42 -0.63 -18.65
N ALA A 207 -38.12 0.07 -19.73
CA ALA A 207 -36.75 0.52 -19.99
C ALA A 207 -36.30 1.58 -18.98
N THR A 208 -37.15 2.57 -18.70
CA THR A 208 -36.88 3.56 -17.64
C THR A 208 -36.82 2.90 -16.26
N GLN A 209 -37.72 1.95 -15.96
CA GLN A 209 -37.67 1.19 -14.69
C GLN A 209 -36.39 0.35 -14.57
N ALA A 210 -35.99 -0.33 -15.66
CA ALA A 210 -34.76 -1.11 -15.73
C ALA A 210 -33.53 -0.24 -15.49
N SER A 211 -33.54 0.99 -16.02
CA SER A 211 -32.49 1.97 -15.79
C SER A 211 -32.35 2.30 -14.31
N SER A 212 -33.46 2.60 -13.62
CA SER A 212 -33.46 2.88 -12.18
C SER A 212 -33.02 1.68 -11.34
N ILE A 213 -33.44 0.46 -11.70
CA ILE A 213 -33.02 -0.75 -10.99
C ILE A 213 -31.52 -1.00 -11.19
N CYS A 214 -31.03 -0.96 -12.43
CA CYS A 214 -29.59 -1.14 -12.66
C CYS A 214 -28.74 -0.08 -11.95
N ASN A 215 -29.17 1.18 -11.97
CA ASN A 215 -28.50 2.26 -11.26
C ASN A 215 -28.48 2.00 -9.75
N GLY A 216 -29.58 1.48 -9.21
CA GLY A 216 -29.71 1.05 -7.82
C GLY A 216 -28.80 -0.10 -7.40
N GLU A 217 -28.70 -1.10 -8.26
CA GLU A 217 -28.00 -2.36 -7.99
C GLU A 217 -26.48 -2.24 -8.18
N SER A 218 -26.03 -1.52 -9.21
CA SER A 218 -24.60 -1.45 -9.57
C SER A 218 -24.07 -0.04 -9.84
N GLY A 219 -24.91 0.99 -9.86
CA GLY A 219 -24.52 2.31 -10.37
C GLY A 219 -24.32 2.36 -11.89
N GLY A 220 -24.70 1.30 -12.61
CA GLY A 220 -24.43 1.17 -14.05
C GLY A 220 -23.02 0.62 -14.36
N GLU A 221 -22.38 -0.04 -13.39
CA GLU A 221 -21.06 -0.65 -13.54
C GLU A 221 -21.14 -2.12 -13.98
N THR A 222 -20.34 -2.48 -14.99
CA THR A 222 -20.49 -3.76 -15.72
C THR A 222 -19.86 -4.96 -15.01
N ASN A 223 -18.79 -4.74 -14.25
CA ASN A 223 -18.02 -5.78 -13.56
C ASN A 223 -18.28 -5.82 -12.05
N SER A 224 -19.43 -5.29 -11.61
CA SER A 224 -19.77 -5.22 -10.19
C SER A 224 -20.10 -6.59 -9.61
N ALA A 225 -19.53 -6.90 -8.46
CA ALA A 225 -19.83 -8.10 -7.68
C ALA A 225 -20.33 -7.68 -6.29
N SER A 226 -21.39 -8.34 -5.82
CA SER A 226 -21.96 -8.04 -4.50
C SER A 226 -20.99 -8.41 -3.38
N LYS A 227 -20.98 -7.58 -2.33
CA LYS A 227 -20.19 -7.77 -1.11
C LYS A 227 -20.98 -8.46 0.02
N THR A 228 -22.31 -8.60 -0.13
CA THR A 228 -23.21 -9.21 0.85
C THR A 228 -23.73 -10.57 0.40
N ASP A 229 -23.85 -10.76 -0.92
CA ASP A 229 -24.16 -12.03 -1.55
C ASP A 229 -22.86 -12.82 -1.80
N VAL A 230 -22.15 -13.11 -0.71
CA VAL A 230 -20.89 -13.86 -0.73
C VAL A 230 -21.01 -15.20 -0.01
N CYS A 231 -20.26 -16.18 -0.51
CA CYS A 231 -20.17 -17.51 0.07
C CYS A 231 -19.35 -17.56 1.38
N SER A 232 -19.24 -18.76 1.94
CA SER A 232 -18.62 -19.02 3.25
C SER A 232 -17.15 -18.59 3.36
N ASP A 233 -16.47 -18.42 2.22
CA ASP A 233 -15.10 -17.88 2.12
C ASP A 233 -15.02 -16.36 2.29
N GLY A 234 -16.15 -15.65 2.22
CA GLY A 234 -16.24 -14.19 2.28
C GLY A 234 -15.68 -13.47 1.06
N ARG A 235 -15.42 -14.19 -0.04
CA ARG A 235 -14.78 -13.64 -1.25
C ARG A 235 -15.54 -13.98 -2.52
N THR A 236 -16.10 -15.18 -2.61
CA THR A 236 -16.85 -15.62 -3.79
C THR A 236 -18.23 -14.96 -3.77
N SER A 237 -18.43 -13.99 -4.65
CA SER A 237 -19.74 -13.36 -4.86
C SER A 237 -20.61 -14.19 -5.81
N PHE A 238 -21.91 -14.22 -5.55
CA PHE A 238 -22.89 -14.88 -6.41
C PHE A 238 -23.96 -13.94 -6.98
N SER A 239 -23.85 -12.62 -6.76
CA SER A 239 -24.68 -11.61 -7.43
C SER A 239 -23.77 -10.68 -8.25
N LEU A 240 -23.99 -10.62 -9.56
CA LEU A 240 -22.99 -10.16 -10.52
C LEU A 240 -23.53 -9.24 -11.62
N GLY A 241 -22.68 -8.30 -12.05
CA GLY A 241 -22.87 -7.38 -13.17
C GLY A 241 -23.89 -6.26 -12.92
N LEU A 242 -24.32 -5.63 -14.02
CA LEU A 242 -25.16 -4.42 -14.02
C LEU A 242 -26.44 -4.56 -13.18
N PHE A 243 -27.13 -5.68 -13.31
CA PHE A 243 -28.37 -5.95 -12.59
C PHE A 243 -28.17 -6.81 -11.33
N GLN A 244 -26.93 -6.98 -10.85
CA GLN A 244 -26.60 -7.83 -9.69
C GLN A 244 -27.31 -9.19 -9.75
N ILE A 245 -27.21 -9.87 -10.90
CA ILE A 245 -27.94 -11.12 -11.15
C ILE A 245 -27.41 -12.18 -10.20
N ASN A 246 -28.30 -12.71 -9.35
CA ASN A 246 -28.00 -13.80 -8.46
C ASN A 246 -27.83 -15.10 -9.26
N VAL A 247 -26.58 -15.45 -9.59
CA VAL A 247 -26.20 -16.62 -10.40
C VAL A 247 -26.33 -17.92 -9.63
N LEU A 248 -26.40 -17.88 -8.30
CA LEU A 248 -26.60 -19.05 -7.47
C LEU A 248 -28.09 -19.47 -7.50
N ALA A 249 -29.02 -18.52 -7.33
CA ALA A 249 -30.45 -18.76 -7.42
C ALA A 249 -30.94 -19.06 -8.84
N ASN A 250 -30.26 -18.51 -9.85
CA ASN A 250 -30.67 -18.62 -11.26
C ASN A 250 -29.73 -19.48 -12.14
N GLY A 251 -28.77 -20.20 -11.55
CA GLY A 251 -27.69 -20.85 -12.29
C GLY A 251 -28.14 -21.79 -13.41
N ASN A 252 -29.24 -22.52 -13.20
CA ASN A 252 -29.78 -23.44 -14.21
C ASN A 252 -30.42 -22.74 -15.43
N ALA A 253 -30.80 -21.47 -15.29
CA ALA A 253 -31.37 -20.67 -16.38
C ALA A 253 -30.29 -19.89 -17.16
N ILE A 254 -29.03 -19.92 -16.69
CA ILE A 254 -27.93 -19.18 -17.30
C ILE A 254 -26.97 -20.19 -17.95
N PRO A 255 -26.75 -20.13 -19.28
CA PRO A 255 -26.00 -21.15 -20.02
C PRO A 255 -24.62 -21.52 -19.45
N ALA A 256 -23.91 -20.56 -18.85
CA ALA A 256 -22.59 -20.75 -18.27
C ALA A 256 -22.58 -21.00 -16.75
N CYS A 257 -23.72 -20.96 -16.06
CA CYS A 257 -23.78 -20.94 -14.58
C CYS A 257 -24.42 -22.17 -13.93
N SER A 258 -24.69 -23.24 -14.69
CA SER A 258 -25.38 -24.42 -14.14
C SER A 258 -24.47 -25.23 -13.21
N ASN A 259 -25.02 -25.64 -12.06
CA ASN A 259 -24.39 -26.53 -11.07
C ASN A 259 -22.98 -26.10 -10.63
N ILE A 260 -22.76 -24.79 -10.43
CA ILE A 260 -21.47 -24.24 -9.99
C ILE A 260 -21.32 -24.22 -8.48
N PHE A 261 -22.42 -23.98 -7.77
CA PHE A 261 -22.40 -23.83 -6.32
C PHE A 261 -22.88 -25.10 -5.62
N GLN A 262 -22.29 -25.36 -4.47
CA GLN A 262 -22.83 -26.21 -3.42
C GLN A 262 -23.38 -25.30 -2.33
N THR A 263 -24.58 -25.59 -1.83
CA THR A 263 -25.20 -24.86 -0.73
C THR A 263 -25.53 -25.84 0.38
N ASN A 264 -25.43 -25.39 1.64
CA ASN A 264 -25.93 -26.13 2.78
C ASN A 264 -26.99 -25.26 3.48
N GLY A 265 -28.21 -25.77 3.63
CA GLY A 265 -29.25 -25.05 4.37
C GLY A 265 -30.63 -25.03 3.74
N SER A 266 -31.53 -24.30 4.40
CA SER A 266 -32.92 -24.13 3.94
C SER A 266 -33.06 -22.88 3.08
N GLY A 267 -32.81 -23.02 1.77
CA GLY A 267 -33.06 -21.97 0.79
C GLY A 267 -32.18 -22.10 -0.46
N PRO A 268 -32.47 -21.34 -1.52
CA PRO A 268 -31.69 -21.38 -2.75
C PRO A 268 -30.23 -20.98 -2.54
N GLN A 269 -29.92 -20.11 -1.56
CA GLN A 269 -28.59 -19.55 -1.29
C GLN A 269 -27.79 -20.25 -0.17
N GLY A 270 -28.37 -21.26 0.47
CA GLY A 270 -27.83 -21.85 1.70
C GLY A 270 -28.24 -21.08 2.96
N ASN A 271 -27.72 -21.50 4.11
CA ASN A 271 -27.98 -20.85 5.41
C ASN A 271 -27.25 -19.50 5.51
N CYS A 272 -27.83 -18.57 6.23
CA CYS A 272 -27.13 -17.34 6.58
C CYS A 272 -26.10 -17.62 7.68
N LEU A 273 -24.84 -17.27 7.45
CA LEU A 273 -23.72 -17.44 8.38
C LEU A 273 -23.38 -16.17 9.15
N ASP A 274 -23.62 -15.01 8.56
CA ASP A 274 -23.38 -13.70 9.19
C ASP A 274 -24.60 -12.80 8.99
N ARG A 275 -25.31 -12.55 10.09
CA ARG A 275 -26.46 -11.65 10.13
C ARG A 275 -26.29 -10.64 11.25
N PRO A 276 -25.78 -9.45 10.95
CA PRO A 276 -25.70 -8.37 11.92
C PRO A 276 -27.07 -7.91 12.40
N ALA A 277 -27.09 -7.00 13.39
CA ALA A 277 -28.30 -6.49 14.03
C ALA A 277 -29.25 -5.74 13.06
N ASP A 278 -28.77 -5.32 11.89
CA ASP A 278 -29.57 -4.73 10.80
C ASP A 278 -30.48 -5.76 10.10
N GLY A 279 -30.31 -7.05 10.39
CA GLY A 279 -31.14 -8.11 9.87
C GLY A 279 -30.85 -8.48 8.42
N ILE A 280 -29.78 -7.99 7.79
CA ILE A 280 -29.38 -8.34 6.44
C ILE A 280 -28.28 -9.40 6.50
N CYS A 281 -28.43 -10.49 5.73
CA CYS A 281 -27.39 -11.50 5.67
C CYS A 281 -26.22 -11.02 4.80
N ARG A 282 -24.99 -11.13 5.31
CA ARG A 282 -23.77 -10.71 4.61
C ARG A 282 -22.88 -11.88 4.16
N LYS A 283 -23.17 -13.09 4.64
CA LYS A 283 -22.42 -14.30 4.31
C LYS A 283 -23.32 -15.51 4.31
N TRP A 284 -23.19 -16.34 3.27
CA TRP A 284 -24.05 -17.50 3.04
C TRP A 284 -23.25 -18.80 3.03
N ASP A 285 -23.87 -19.88 3.50
CA ASP A 285 -23.31 -21.24 3.49
C ASP A 285 -23.39 -21.84 2.08
N CYS A 286 -22.51 -21.34 1.23
CA CYS A 286 -22.24 -21.85 -0.10
C CYS A 286 -20.74 -21.99 -0.35
N SER A 287 -20.40 -22.79 -1.37
CA SER A 287 -19.05 -22.96 -1.90
C SER A 287 -19.08 -23.23 -3.41
N VAL A 288 -17.99 -22.92 -4.09
CA VAL A 288 -17.83 -23.21 -5.53
C VAL A 288 -17.33 -24.63 -5.71
N LYS A 289 -18.06 -25.43 -6.51
CA LYS A 289 -17.68 -26.81 -6.86
C LYS A 289 -16.55 -26.86 -7.90
N ASP A 290 -16.56 -25.90 -8.83
CA ASP A 290 -15.63 -25.84 -9.96
C ASP A 290 -15.27 -24.37 -10.26
N THR A 291 -14.04 -23.99 -9.93
CA THR A 291 -13.55 -22.61 -10.07
C THR A 291 -13.48 -22.17 -11.53
N THR A 292 -13.19 -23.07 -12.46
CA THR A 292 -13.12 -22.74 -13.90
C THR A 292 -14.50 -22.44 -14.46
N LYS A 293 -15.51 -23.23 -14.05
CA LYS A 293 -16.91 -22.94 -14.41
C LYS A 293 -17.40 -21.66 -13.76
N TYR A 294 -17.05 -21.41 -12.50
CA TYR A 294 -17.37 -20.15 -11.83
C TYR A 294 -16.84 -18.95 -12.61
N GLN A 295 -15.56 -18.96 -13.02
CA GLN A 295 -15.02 -17.87 -13.82
C GLN A 295 -15.69 -17.75 -15.20
N SER A 296 -16.06 -18.88 -15.82
CA SER A 296 -16.81 -18.88 -17.07
C SER A 296 -18.20 -18.24 -16.90
N CYS A 297 -18.88 -18.52 -15.79
CA CYS A 297 -20.15 -17.91 -15.42
C CYS A 297 -20.01 -16.40 -15.15
N VAL A 298 -18.99 -16.00 -14.37
CA VAL A 298 -18.69 -14.59 -14.10
C VAL A 298 -18.47 -13.86 -15.41
N ASN A 299 -17.57 -14.32 -16.27
CA ASN A 299 -17.29 -13.70 -17.57
C ASN A 299 -18.53 -13.64 -18.47
N PHE A 300 -19.38 -14.67 -18.43
CA PHE A 300 -20.62 -14.68 -19.20
C PHE A 300 -21.61 -13.63 -18.70
N ILE A 301 -21.80 -13.52 -17.38
CA ILE A 301 -22.84 -12.67 -16.79
C ILE A 301 -22.39 -11.22 -16.62
N THR A 302 -21.09 -10.93 -16.49
CA THR A 302 -20.58 -9.55 -16.47
C THR A 302 -20.50 -8.93 -17.86
N ASN A 303 -20.57 -9.75 -18.93
CA ASN A 303 -20.79 -9.23 -20.27
C ASN A 303 -22.11 -8.44 -20.33
N THR A 304 -22.01 -7.17 -20.68
CA THR A 304 -23.13 -6.22 -20.74
C THR A 304 -24.36 -6.75 -21.48
N ALA A 305 -24.18 -7.32 -22.67
CA ALA A 305 -25.29 -7.78 -23.50
C ALA A 305 -26.01 -8.98 -22.86
N ASN A 306 -25.24 -9.93 -22.33
CA ASN A 306 -25.79 -11.10 -21.64
C ASN A 306 -26.50 -10.71 -20.34
N ASN A 307 -25.91 -9.81 -19.54
CA ASN A 307 -26.49 -9.32 -18.29
C ASN A 307 -27.86 -8.68 -18.55
N ILE A 308 -27.90 -7.71 -19.48
CA ILE A 308 -29.12 -6.98 -19.82
C ILE A 308 -30.17 -7.94 -20.41
N SER A 309 -29.77 -8.86 -21.29
CA SER A 309 -30.68 -9.82 -21.90
C SER A 309 -31.30 -10.76 -20.86
N PHE A 310 -30.51 -11.24 -19.91
CA PHE A 310 -31.01 -12.09 -18.83
C PHE A 310 -31.93 -11.30 -17.89
N ALA A 311 -31.53 -10.09 -17.49
CA ALA A 311 -32.35 -9.22 -16.65
C ALA A 311 -33.71 -8.93 -17.30
N LYS A 312 -33.74 -8.64 -18.61
CA LYS A 312 -34.99 -8.46 -19.37
C LYS A 312 -35.89 -9.68 -19.30
N ASN A 313 -35.35 -10.87 -19.54
CA ASN A 313 -36.14 -12.11 -19.51
C ASN A 313 -36.63 -12.44 -18.09
N LEU A 314 -35.81 -12.18 -17.08
CA LEU A 314 -36.18 -12.37 -15.68
C LEU A 314 -37.30 -11.39 -15.27
N GLN A 315 -37.19 -10.12 -15.68
CA GLN A 315 -38.21 -9.10 -15.47
C GLN A 315 -39.53 -9.47 -16.16
N ALA A 316 -39.47 -9.93 -17.41
CA ALA A 316 -40.66 -10.32 -18.16
C ALA A 316 -41.39 -11.52 -17.55
N SER A 317 -40.65 -12.45 -16.93
CA SER A 317 -41.21 -13.69 -16.37
C SER A 317 -41.64 -13.58 -14.90
N ARG A 318 -40.95 -12.76 -14.10
CA ARG A 318 -41.13 -12.69 -12.63
C ARG A 318 -41.34 -11.29 -12.07
N GLY A 319 -41.39 -10.27 -12.93
CA GLY A 319 -41.54 -8.87 -12.53
C GLY A 319 -40.30 -8.32 -11.79
N TRP A 320 -40.44 -7.13 -11.22
CA TRP A 320 -39.34 -6.44 -10.53
C TRP A 320 -39.04 -6.96 -9.12
N GLY A 321 -39.90 -7.81 -8.56
CA GLY A 321 -39.74 -8.35 -7.21
C GLY A 321 -38.50 -9.23 -6.99
N GLN A 322 -37.79 -9.61 -8.06
CA GLN A 322 -36.54 -10.37 -7.98
C GLN A 322 -35.35 -9.50 -7.55
N TRP A 323 -35.43 -8.18 -7.70
CA TRP A 323 -34.37 -7.24 -7.33
C TRP A 323 -34.63 -6.65 -5.95
N GLY A 324 -33.67 -6.82 -5.04
CA GLY A 324 -33.78 -6.32 -3.68
C GLY A 324 -33.99 -4.80 -3.65
N PHE A 325 -33.37 -4.09 -4.60
CA PHE A 325 -33.48 -2.65 -4.75
C PHE A 325 -34.89 -2.18 -5.15
N ASN A 326 -35.75 -3.05 -5.72
CA ASN A 326 -37.12 -2.67 -6.03
C ASN A 326 -37.95 -2.30 -4.79
N ARG A 327 -37.50 -2.61 -3.57
CA ARG A 327 -38.10 -2.08 -2.32
C ARG A 327 -38.06 -0.55 -2.25
N SER A 328 -37.02 0.06 -2.82
CA SER A 328 -36.87 1.51 -2.92
C SER A 328 -37.69 2.09 -4.08
N CYS A 329 -37.78 1.38 -5.20
CA CYS A 329 -38.48 1.83 -6.39
C CYS A 329 -40.00 1.59 -6.41
N ARG A 330 -40.45 0.50 -5.79
CA ARG A 330 -41.85 0.06 -5.72
C ARG A 330 -42.51 -0.09 -7.09
N PHE A 331 -41.76 -0.56 -8.09
CA PHE A 331 -42.31 -0.87 -9.40
C PHE A 331 -43.14 -2.17 -9.35
N PRO A 332 -44.20 -2.28 -10.19
CA PRO A 332 -45.08 -3.44 -10.24
C PRO A 332 -44.39 -4.70 -10.82
#